data_AF-A0A426YPP0-F1
#
_entry.id   AF-A0A426YPP0-F1
#
_cell.length_a   1.000
_cell.length_b   1.000
_cell.length_c   1.000
_cell.angle_alpha   90.00
_cell.angle_beta   90.00
_cell.angle_gamma   90.00
#
_symmetry.space_group_name_H-M   'P 1'
#
loop_
_entity.id
_entity.type
_entity.pdbx_description
1 polymer ?
#
loop_
_entity_poly.entity_id
_entity_poly.type
_entity_poly.pdbx_seq_one_letter_code
_entity_poly.pdbx_strand_id
1 'polypeptide(L)'
;MAHHLHRNTSPPPCFLRLPSPALRLSLLLLITLALLYAFSVFLLNPSSFSRRLLPPPPPCGVAAADLSAGRWARAHPRLLYDGSCPFHRNAWNCLRNEREGMDSINSWVWLPDRCGGQPIPRIDPAAFLGSMRGRKIGFVGDSLNENFLVALLCTLRSADGGAKKWKRKGAWRGGYFPKFDAVVAYHRAVLLAKYTWQPVDNSAHLGQDGVKGTYKVDIDVPADDWANVTKFYDVLIFNTGHW
;
A
#
# COMPACT_ATOMS: atom_id res chain seq x y z
N MET A 1 -67.54 20.58 -79.74
CA MET A 1 -67.03 19.54 -78.84
C MET A 1 -65.70 19.05 -79.38
N ALA A 2 -64.59 19.45 -78.78
CA ALA A 2 -63.27 18.87 -79.01
C ALA A 2 -62.63 18.67 -77.64
N HIS A 3 -62.47 17.41 -77.23
CA HIS A 3 -61.77 17.05 -75.99
C HIS A 3 -60.38 16.52 -76.36
N HIS A 4 -59.36 17.26 -75.92
CA HIS A 4 -57.96 16.84 -75.90
C HIS A 4 -57.77 15.76 -74.82
N LEU A 5 -57.16 14.63 -75.19
CA LEU A 5 -56.66 13.61 -74.27
C LEU A 5 -55.13 13.69 -74.20
N HIS A 6 -54.62 14.13 -73.04
CA HIS A 6 -53.21 14.10 -72.69
C HIS A 6 -52.77 12.65 -72.41
N ARG A 7 -51.73 12.16 -73.10
CA ARG A 7 -51.12 10.85 -72.83
C ARG A 7 -49.82 11.06 -72.04
N ASN A 8 -49.84 10.65 -70.76
CA ASN A 8 -48.66 10.55 -69.89
C ASN A 8 -47.66 9.53 -70.46
N THR A 9 -46.39 9.91 -70.57
CA THR A 9 -45.27 9.02 -70.87
C THR A 9 -44.38 8.90 -69.63
N SER A 10 -44.22 7.69 -69.12
CA SER A 10 -43.23 7.34 -68.09
C SER A 10 -41.88 7.01 -68.75
N PRO A 11 -40.73 7.32 -68.12
CA PRO A 11 -39.42 6.95 -68.64
C PRO A 11 -39.10 5.46 -68.37
N PRO A 12 -38.21 4.84 -69.17
CA PRO A 12 -37.85 3.42 -69.03
C PRO A 12 -36.89 3.18 -67.85
N PRO A 13 -36.79 1.92 -67.34
CA PRO A 13 -35.92 1.59 -66.22
C PRO A 13 -34.44 1.60 -66.62
N CYS A 14 -33.61 2.17 -65.74
CA CYS A 14 -32.16 2.24 -65.91
C CYS A 14 -31.54 0.88 -65.55
N PHE A 15 -31.11 0.11 -66.55
CA PHE A 15 -30.36 -1.14 -66.34
C PHE A 15 -28.90 -0.84 -65.99
N LEU A 16 -28.49 -1.18 -64.77
CA LEU A 16 -27.09 -1.15 -64.32
C LEU A 16 -26.26 -2.12 -65.20
N ARG A 17 -25.36 -1.58 -66.02
CA ARG A 17 -24.41 -2.38 -66.80
C ARG A 17 -23.43 -3.06 -65.85
N LEU A 18 -23.44 -4.39 -65.86
CA LEU A 18 -22.46 -5.18 -65.14
C LEU A 18 -21.05 -4.92 -65.66
N PRO A 19 -20.02 -4.89 -64.78
CA PRO A 19 -18.64 -4.66 -65.18
C PRO A 19 -18.14 -5.75 -66.13
N SER A 20 -17.28 -5.34 -67.06
CA SER A 20 -16.68 -6.21 -68.07
C SER A 20 -15.98 -7.41 -67.44
N PRO A 21 -15.96 -8.58 -68.11
CA PRO A 21 -15.36 -9.80 -67.57
C PRO A 21 -13.89 -9.62 -67.16
N ALA A 22 -13.14 -8.76 -67.85
CA ALA A 22 -11.78 -8.40 -67.51
C ALA A 22 -11.66 -7.70 -66.13
N LEU A 23 -12.61 -6.79 -65.80
CA LEU A 23 -12.61 -6.08 -64.52
C LEU A 23 -12.96 -7.00 -63.34
N ARG A 24 -13.79 -8.03 -63.58
CA ARG A 24 -14.11 -9.04 -62.57
C ARG A 24 -12.91 -9.92 -62.27
N LEU A 25 -12.17 -10.32 -63.29
CA LEU A 25 -10.97 -11.14 -63.12
C LEU A 25 -9.87 -10.38 -62.39
N SER A 26 -9.67 -9.09 -62.71
CA SER A 26 -8.70 -8.25 -62.00
C SER A 26 -9.08 -8.05 -60.54
N LEU A 27 -10.39 -7.88 -60.23
CA LEU A 27 -10.85 -7.72 -58.86
C LEU A 27 -10.69 -9.01 -58.05
N LEU A 28 -11.01 -10.17 -58.64
CA LEU A 28 -10.77 -11.48 -58.01
C LEU A 28 -9.29 -11.68 -57.70
N LEU A 29 -8.40 -11.34 -58.65
CA LEU A 29 -6.96 -11.44 -58.46
C LEU A 29 -6.48 -10.56 -57.29
N LEU A 30 -6.94 -9.30 -57.23
CA LEU A 30 -6.60 -8.37 -56.14
C LEU A 30 -7.07 -8.86 -54.77
N ILE A 31 -8.29 -9.42 -54.69
CA ILE A 31 -8.82 -9.99 -53.45
C ILE A 31 -7.98 -11.21 -53.02
N THR A 32 -7.64 -12.09 -53.95
CA THR A 32 -6.80 -13.26 -53.61
C THR A 32 -5.40 -12.86 -53.14
N LEU A 33 -4.76 -11.86 -53.78
CA LEU A 33 -3.47 -11.33 -53.32
C LEU A 33 -3.59 -10.67 -51.93
N ALA A 34 -4.66 -9.92 -51.67
CA ALA A 34 -4.88 -9.30 -50.36
C ALA A 34 -5.08 -10.34 -49.25
N LEU A 35 -5.81 -11.43 -49.54
CA LEU A 35 -6.00 -12.54 -48.60
C LEU A 35 -4.70 -13.31 -48.34
N LEU A 36 -3.90 -13.57 -49.38
CA LEU A 36 -2.59 -14.21 -49.24
C LEU A 36 -1.60 -13.34 -48.45
N TYR A 37 -1.61 -12.03 -48.68
CA TYR A 37 -0.82 -11.08 -47.89
C TYR A 37 -1.25 -11.08 -46.42
N ALA A 38 -2.55 -10.96 -46.14
CA ALA A 38 -3.07 -11.01 -44.78
C ALA A 38 -2.72 -12.34 -44.07
N PHE A 39 -2.82 -13.46 -44.78
CA PHE A 39 -2.44 -14.78 -44.25
C PHE A 39 -0.94 -14.90 -43.98
N SER A 40 -0.08 -14.38 -44.85
CA SER A 40 1.37 -14.33 -44.63
C SER A 40 1.74 -13.47 -43.41
N VAL A 41 1.10 -12.32 -43.23
CA VAL A 41 1.28 -11.46 -42.06
C VAL A 41 0.83 -12.16 -40.78
N PHE A 42 -0.26 -12.95 -40.86
CA PHE A 42 -0.74 -13.77 -39.74
C PHE A 42 0.25 -14.89 -39.37
N LEU A 43 0.84 -15.57 -40.37
CA LEU A 43 1.85 -16.60 -40.14
C LEU A 43 3.19 -16.04 -39.64
N LEU A 44 3.58 -14.84 -40.09
CA LEU A 44 4.81 -14.15 -39.68
C LEU A 44 4.67 -13.49 -38.29
N ASN A 45 3.44 -13.29 -37.79
CA ASN A 45 3.18 -12.68 -36.48
C ASN A 45 2.20 -13.49 -35.62
N PRO A 46 2.53 -14.76 -35.30
CA PRO A 46 1.69 -15.62 -34.44
C PRO A 46 1.56 -15.07 -33.00
N SER A 47 2.42 -14.11 -32.65
CA SER A 47 2.49 -13.39 -31.37
C SER A 47 1.29 -12.50 -31.06
N SER A 48 0.43 -12.19 -32.04
CA SER A 48 -0.74 -11.33 -31.80
C SER A 48 -1.93 -12.08 -31.18
N PHE A 49 -2.04 -13.40 -31.37
CA PHE A 49 -3.14 -14.21 -30.81
C PHE A 49 -2.74 -15.02 -29.56
N SER A 50 -1.44 -15.25 -29.33
CA SER A 50 -0.95 -16.00 -28.16
C SER A 50 -0.84 -15.19 -26.86
N ARG A 51 -1.33 -13.94 -26.81
CA ARG A 51 -1.60 -13.26 -25.54
C ARG A 51 -2.87 -13.82 -24.88
N ARG A 52 -2.96 -15.14 -24.72
CA ARG A 52 -3.89 -15.73 -23.76
C ARG A 52 -3.36 -15.39 -22.37
N LEU A 53 -4.03 -14.41 -21.75
CA LEU A 53 -4.52 -14.49 -20.37
C LEU A 53 -3.59 -15.24 -19.41
N LEU A 54 -2.37 -14.75 -19.20
CA LEU A 54 -1.79 -14.92 -17.88
C LEU A 54 -2.76 -14.22 -16.91
N PRO A 55 -3.25 -14.90 -15.86
CA PRO A 55 -4.03 -14.22 -14.85
C PRO A 55 -3.21 -13.02 -14.38
N PRO A 56 -3.85 -11.85 -14.16
CA PRO A 56 -3.13 -10.71 -13.61
C PRO A 56 -2.39 -11.20 -12.36
N PRO A 57 -1.11 -10.82 -12.17
CA PRO A 57 -0.40 -11.18 -10.95
C PRO A 57 -1.28 -10.79 -9.76
N PRO A 58 -1.31 -11.62 -8.69
CA PRO A 58 -2.14 -11.32 -7.53
C PRO A 58 -1.83 -9.89 -7.06
N PRO A 59 -2.84 -9.13 -6.58
CA PRO A 59 -2.62 -7.78 -6.13
C PRO A 59 -1.45 -7.74 -5.14
N CYS A 60 -0.58 -6.74 -5.29
CA CYS A 60 0.58 -6.56 -4.42
C CYS A 60 0.12 -6.61 -2.94
N GLY A 61 0.67 -7.55 -2.17
CA GLY A 61 0.30 -7.77 -0.76
C GLY A 61 -0.74 -8.86 -0.47
N VAL A 62 -1.25 -9.59 -1.48
CA VAL A 62 -2.22 -10.70 -1.27
C VAL A 62 -1.54 -12.05 -0.99
N ALA A 63 -0.29 -12.23 -1.43
CA ALA A 63 0.52 -13.41 -1.11
C ALA A 63 1.64 -13.04 -0.14
N ALA A 64 2.19 -14.03 0.56
CA ALA A 64 3.45 -13.92 1.30
C ALA A 64 4.61 -13.72 0.30
N ALA A 65 4.68 -12.53 -0.27
CA ALA A 65 5.78 -12.08 -1.10
C ALA A 65 6.71 -11.27 -0.21
N ASP A 66 8.01 -11.45 -0.40
CA ASP A 66 8.99 -10.56 0.17
C ASP A 66 8.77 -9.14 -0.38
N LEU A 67 8.37 -8.22 0.49
CA LEU A 67 8.15 -6.80 0.19
C LEU A 67 9.32 -5.92 0.61
N SER A 68 10.41 -6.51 1.13
CA SER A 68 11.56 -5.79 1.66
C SER A 68 12.58 -5.37 0.60
N ALA A 69 12.62 -6.07 -0.54
CA ALA A 69 13.44 -5.71 -1.69
C ALA A 69 12.65 -4.82 -2.68
N GLY A 70 13.26 -3.71 -3.08
CA GLY A 70 12.62 -2.73 -3.94
C GLY A 70 13.38 -1.41 -3.97
N ARG A 71 12.66 -0.35 -4.36
CA ARG A 71 13.22 1.00 -4.44
C ARG A 71 12.24 2.06 -3.94
N TRP A 72 12.80 3.16 -3.47
CA TRP A 72 12.05 4.39 -3.22
C TRP A 72 11.87 5.17 -4.52
N ALA A 73 10.67 5.69 -4.75
CA ALA A 73 10.38 6.58 -5.87
C ALA A 73 9.61 7.80 -5.39
N ARG A 74 9.72 8.92 -6.12
CA ARG A 74 8.89 10.09 -5.89
C ARG A 74 7.52 9.90 -6.53
N ALA A 75 6.49 10.18 -5.76
CA ALA A 75 5.10 10.30 -6.14
C ALA A 75 4.46 11.43 -5.30
N HIS A 76 3.18 11.71 -5.48
CA HIS A 76 2.48 12.70 -4.64
C HIS A 76 1.23 12.07 -4.02
N PRO A 77 1.39 11.06 -3.13
CA PRO A 77 0.25 10.43 -2.51
C PRO A 77 -0.45 11.41 -1.55
N ARG A 78 -1.78 11.30 -1.44
CA ARG A 78 -2.55 12.00 -0.40
C ARG A 78 -1.96 11.67 0.98
N LEU A 79 -1.87 12.61 1.90
CA LEU A 79 -1.43 12.29 3.28
C LEU A 79 -2.42 11.35 3.97
N LEU A 80 -1.91 10.42 4.80
CA LEU A 80 -2.76 9.51 5.59
C LEU A 80 -3.41 10.22 6.78
N TYR A 81 -2.77 11.28 7.27
CA TYR A 81 -3.23 12.10 8.36
C TYR A 81 -2.60 13.49 8.26
N ASP A 82 -3.16 14.45 9.00
CA ASP A 82 -2.70 15.83 9.07
C ASP A 82 -2.07 16.16 10.45
N GLY A 83 -1.64 17.41 10.62
CA GLY A 83 -1.06 17.91 11.87
C GLY A 83 -2.04 17.95 13.06
N SER A 84 -3.34 17.74 12.87
CA SER A 84 -4.35 17.82 13.94
C SER A 84 -4.45 16.53 14.78
N CYS A 85 -3.72 15.48 14.42
CA CYS A 85 -3.81 14.19 15.10
C CYS A 85 -3.48 14.30 16.61
N PRO A 86 -4.40 13.91 17.52
CA PRO A 86 -4.21 14.07 18.96
C PRO A 86 -3.29 13.01 19.56
N PHE A 87 -2.99 11.95 18.81
CA PHE A 87 -2.10 10.88 19.24
C PHE A 87 -0.62 11.28 19.10
N HIS A 88 -0.31 12.37 18.40
CA HIS A 88 1.06 12.87 18.26
C HIS A 88 1.47 13.71 19.48
N ARG A 89 2.76 13.67 19.86
CA ARG A 89 3.30 14.69 20.77
C ARG A 89 3.52 15.99 20.00
N ASN A 90 3.13 17.10 20.61
CA ASN A 90 3.26 18.45 20.08
C ASN A 90 4.69 18.76 19.60
N ALA A 91 5.70 18.46 20.42
CA ALA A 91 7.11 18.71 20.10
C ALA A 91 7.63 17.91 18.90
N TRP A 92 6.99 16.80 18.52
CA TRP A 92 7.47 15.91 17.46
C TRP A 92 6.61 15.96 16.19
N ASN A 93 5.50 16.70 16.20
CA ASN A 93 4.56 16.77 15.09
C ASN A 93 5.07 17.76 14.03
N CYS A 94 5.84 17.27 13.06
CA CYS A 94 6.44 18.11 12.02
C CYS A 94 5.42 18.82 11.13
N LEU A 95 4.27 18.19 10.83
CA LEU A 95 3.20 18.81 10.03
C LEU A 95 2.58 20.00 10.77
N ARG A 96 2.33 19.83 12.07
CA ARG A 96 1.75 20.89 12.92
C ARG A 96 2.74 22.01 13.22
N ASN A 97 4.02 21.68 13.34
CA ASN A 97 5.08 22.63 13.61
C ASN A 97 5.65 23.23 12.30
N GLU A 98 4.98 23.04 11.17
CA GLU A 98 5.29 23.68 9.89
C GLU A 98 6.74 23.49 9.44
N ARG A 99 7.28 22.28 9.66
CA ARG A 99 8.65 21.95 9.23
C ARG A 99 8.77 22.13 7.70
N GLU A 100 9.81 22.82 7.27
CA GLU A 100 10.10 22.97 5.84
C GLU A 100 10.38 21.63 5.16
N GLY A 101 10.04 21.52 3.87
CA GLY A 101 10.33 20.35 3.04
C GLY A 101 9.43 19.12 3.27
N MET A 102 8.35 19.25 4.05
CA MET A 102 7.42 18.13 4.29
C MET A 102 6.79 17.58 3.02
N ASP A 103 6.53 18.40 2.00
CA ASP A 103 6.02 17.91 0.70
C ASP A 103 6.99 16.95 0.03
N SER A 104 8.29 17.27 0.06
CA SER A 104 9.34 16.40 -0.47
C SER A 104 9.46 15.11 0.35
N ILE A 105 9.40 15.19 1.69
CA ILE A 105 9.47 14.00 2.56
C ILE A 105 8.27 13.08 2.33
N ASN A 106 7.07 13.65 2.25
CA ASN A 106 5.83 12.90 2.04
C ASN A 106 5.63 12.43 0.58
N SER A 107 6.51 12.84 -0.34
CA SER A 107 6.48 12.41 -1.75
C SER A 107 7.03 11.00 -1.96
N TRP A 108 7.69 10.40 -0.98
CA TRP A 108 8.32 9.09 -1.16
C TRP A 108 7.32 7.94 -1.05
N VAL A 109 7.38 7.02 -2.02
CA VAL A 109 6.64 5.76 -2.02
C VAL A 109 7.59 4.59 -2.22
N TRP A 110 7.31 3.49 -1.52
CA TRP A 110 8.06 2.24 -1.63
C TRP A 110 7.50 1.38 -2.77
N LEU A 111 8.37 0.94 -3.69
CA LEU A 111 8.04 0.10 -4.84
C LEU A 111 8.76 -1.26 -4.70
N PRO A 112 8.12 -2.29 -4.13
CA PRO A 112 8.70 -3.63 -4.06
C PRO A 112 8.92 -4.23 -5.44
N ASP A 113 10.05 -4.91 -5.64
CA ASP A 113 10.37 -5.56 -6.92
C ASP A 113 9.36 -6.66 -7.26
N ARG A 114 8.94 -7.40 -6.24
CA ARG A 114 7.92 -8.46 -6.34
C ARG A 114 6.51 -7.94 -6.66
N CYS A 115 6.31 -6.63 -6.63
CA CYS A 115 5.07 -5.97 -7.06
C CYS A 115 5.15 -5.40 -8.48
N GLY A 116 6.12 -5.85 -9.30
CA GLY A 116 6.29 -5.35 -10.67
C GLY A 116 6.67 -3.86 -10.71
N GLY A 117 7.32 -3.37 -9.64
CA GLY A 117 7.65 -1.96 -9.49
C GLY A 117 6.46 -1.04 -9.27
N GLN A 118 5.31 -1.57 -8.85
CA GLN A 118 4.14 -0.79 -8.42
C GLN A 118 4.16 -0.53 -6.91
N PRO A 119 3.57 0.58 -6.44
CA PRO A 119 3.49 0.87 -5.02
C PRO A 119 2.57 -0.12 -4.29
N ILE A 120 2.90 -0.42 -3.03
CA ILE A 120 2.01 -1.17 -2.15
C ILE A 120 0.69 -0.38 -1.97
N PRO A 121 -0.48 -1.05 -2.05
CA PRO A 121 -1.75 -0.41 -1.73
C PRO A 121 -1.67 0.28 -0.37
N ARG A 122 -2.10 1.54 -0.31
CA ARG A 122 -2.10 2.28 0.95
C ARG A 122 -3.16 1.69 1.87
N ILE A 123 -2.89 1.78 3.17
CA ILE A 123 -3.83 1.34 4.18
C ILE A 123 -5.18 2.03 3.98
N ASP A 124 -6.24 1.24 3.91
CA ASP A 124 -7.60 1.69 4.11
C ASP A 124 -7.89 1.61 5.61
N PRO A 125 -8.03 2.76 6.30
CA PRO A 125 -8.23 2.80 7.75
C PRO A 125 -9.50 2.08 8.20
N ALA A 126 -10.58 2.16 7.42
CA ALA A 126 -11.86 1.55 7.76
C ALA A 126 -11.84 0.04 7.51
N ALA A 127 -11.22 -0.40 6.42
CA ALA A 127 -11.03 -1.83 6.15
C ALA A 127 -10.11 -2.48 7.19
N PHE A 128 -9.00 -1.81 7.54
CA PHE A 128 -8.09 -2.27 8.59
C PHE A 128 -8.82 -2.42 9.93
N LEU A 129 -9.48 -1.37 10.42
CA LEU A 129 -10.23 -1.43 11.69
C LEU A 129 -11.40 -2.42 11.62
N GLY A 130 -12.04 -2.57 10.45
CA GLY A 130 -13.06 -3.57 10.20
C GLY A 130 -12.55 -4.99 10.39
N SER A 131 -11.36 -5.29 9.86
CA SER A 131 -10.69 -6.59 10.03
C SER A 131 -10.22 -6.85 11.48
N MET A 132 -9.96 -5.77 12.23
CA MET A 132 -9.48 -5.79 13.62
C MET A 132 -10.61 -5.53 14.63
N ARG A 133 -11.86 -5.66 14.21
CA ARG A 133 -13.03 -5.41 15.07
C ARG A 133 -12.99 -6.30 16.32
N GLY A 134 -13.17 -5.69 17.50
CA GLY A 134 -13.12 -6.37 18.79
C GLY A 134 -11.72 -6.83 19.21
N ARG A 135 -10.67 -6.51 18.42
CA ARG A 135 -9.30 -6.97 18.67
C ARG A 135 -8.44 -5.90 19.35
N LYS A 136 -7.41 -6.38 20.04
CA LYS A 136 -6.39 -5.60 20.72
C LYS A 136 -5.03 -5.88 20.09
N ILE A 137 -4.39 -4.83 19.59
CA ILE A 137 -3.07 -4.87 18.96
C ILE A 137 -2.06 -4.21 19.89
N GLY A 138 -0.97 -4.91 20.18
CA GLY A 138 0.11 -4.46 21.06
C GLY A 138 1.43 -4.30 20.31
N PHE A 139 1.97 -3.09 20.31
CA PHE A 139 3.34 -2.81 19.92
C PHE A 139 4.24 -2.93 21.15
N VAL A 140 5.36 -3.62 21.01
CA VAL A 140 6.33 -3.83 22.10
C VAL A 140 7.72 -3.54 21.56
N GLY A 141 8.48 -2.67 22.22
CA GLY A 141 9.86 -2.43 21.81
C GLY A 141 10.38 -1.04 22.14
N ASP A 142 11.10 -0.45 21.19
CA ASP A 142 11.83 0.80 21.36
C ASP A 142 11.08 2.03 20.81
N SER A 143 11.78 3.17 20.79
CA SER A 143 11.24 4.47 20.35
C SER A 143 10.77 4.47 18.89
N LEU A 144 11.32 3.62 18.02
CA LEU A 144 10.87 3.53 16.62
C LEU A 144 9.51 2.85 16.53
N ASN A 145 9.20 1.89 17.40
CA ASN A 145 7.85 1.34 17.51
C ASN A 145 6.85 2.37 18.05
N GLU A 146 7.26 3.26 18.96
CA GLU A 146 6.41 4.38 19.39
C GLU A 146 6.08 5.30 18.21
N ASN A 147 7.07 5.60 17.35
CA ASN A 147 6.85 6.39 16.13
C ASN A 147 5.89 5.70 15.17
N PHE A 148 6.07 4.39 14.94
CA PHE A 148 5.18 3.64 14.06
C PHE A 148 3.76 3.58 14.63
N LEU A 149 3.60 3.29 15.93
CA LEU A 149 2.31 3.33 16.62
C LEU A 149 1.61 4.67 16.38
N VAL A 150 2.29 5.80 16.59
CA VAL A 150 1.69 7.12 16.44
C VAL A 150 1.23 7.36 15.01
N ALA A 151 2.04 7.03 14.01
CA ALA A 151 1.66 7.15 12.59
C ALA A 151 0.44 6.28 12.26
N LEU A 152 0.39 5.05 12.77
CA LEU A 152 -0.76 4.15 12.60
C LEU A 152 -2.01 4.73 13.27
N LEU A 153 -1.95 5.13 14.54
CA LEU A 153 -3.09 5.71 15.26
C LEU A 153 -3.65 6.95 14.56
N CYS A 154 -2.79 7.83 14.05
CA CYS A 154 -3.19 9.01 13.30
C CYS A 154 -3.87 8.65 11.98
N THR A 155 -3.37 7.65 11.27
CA THR A 155 -4.00 7.14 10.05
C THR A 155 -5.38 6.54 10.33
N LEU A 156 -5.49 5.70 11.38
CA LEU A 156 -6.72 5.02 11.76
C LEU A 156 -7.83 5.96 12.24
N ARG A 157 -7.47 7.11 12.84
CA ARG A 157 -8.42 8.14 13.28
C ARG A 157 -9.37 8.60 12.18
N SER A 158 -8.93 8.60 10.92
CA SER A 158 -9.78 9.02 9.79
C SER A 158 -11.03 8.15 9.60
N ALA A 159 -11.02 6.90 10.07
CA ALA A 159 -12.17 6.00 10.01
C ALA A 159 -13.08 6.04 11.26
N ASP A 160 -12.61 6.68 12.35
CA ASP A 160 -13.35 6.79 13.61
C ASP A 160 -13.06 8.13 14.30
N GLY A 161 -13.95 9.10 14.07
CA GLY A 161 -13.88 10.41 14.72
C GLY A 161 -14.03 10.38 16.25
N GLY A 162 -14.56 9.28 16.80
CA GLY A 162 -14.67 9.06 18.24
C GLY A 162 -13.41 8.45 18.88
N ALA A 163 -12.34 8.25 18.10
CA ALA A 163 -11.10 7.67 18.59
C ALA A 163 -10.51 8.48 19.75
N LYS A 164 -10.22 7.80 20.86
CA LYS A 164 -9.73 8.41 22.09
C LYS A 164 -8.39 7.83 22.53
N LYS A 165 -7.59 8.64 23.21
CA LYS A 165 -6.36 8.16 23.86
C LYS A 165 -6.73 7.02 24.82
N TRP A 166 -5.96 5.96 24.75
CA TRP A 166 -6.14 4.79 25.59
C TRP A 166 -4.88 4.55 26.41
N LYS A 167 -5.07 4.26 27.70
CA LYS A 167 -4.00 3.95 28.63
C LYS A 167 -4.47 2.92 29.64
N ARG A 168 -3.76 1.79 29.71
CA ARG A 168 -3.88 0.77 30.76
C ARG A 168 -2.57 0.73 31.55
N LYS A 169 -2.61 0.22 32.79
CA LYS A 169 -1.40 -0.06 33.58
C LYS A 169 -0.41 -0.88 32.73
N GLY A 170 0.83 -0.40 32.61
CA GLY A 170 1.88 -0.96 31.75
C GLY A 170 1.99 -0.31 30.35
N ALA A 171 0.88 0.10 29.75
CA ALA A 171 0.90 0.72 28.43
C ALA A 171 1.36 2.19 28.50
N TRP A 172 2.32 2.54 27.65
CA TRP A 172 2.86 3.90 27.55
C TRP A 172 1.97 4.81 26.71
N ARG A 173 1.41 4.29 25.62
CA ARG A 173 0.57 5.03 24.67
C ARG A 173 -0.44 4.09 24.02
N GLY A 174 -1.59 4.62 23.59
CA GLY A 174 -2.53 3.87 22.76
C GLY A 174 -3.72 4.70 22.30
N GLY A 175 -4.53 4.08 21.43
CA GLY A 175 -5.80 4.58 20.97
C GLY A 175 -6.87 3.50 21.04
N TYR A 176 -8.08 3.91 21.41
CA TYR A 176 -9.29 3.10 21.34
C TYR A 176 -10.22 3.69 20.28
N PHE A 177 -10.78 2.81 19.45
CA PHE A 177 -11.63 3.13 18.30
C PHE A 177 -13.04 2.58 18.57
N PRO A 178 -13.95 3.36 19.19
CA PRO A 178 -15.25 2.87 19.64
C PRO A 178 -16.13 2.28 18.55
N LYS A 179 -16.08 2.79 17.32
CA LYS A 179 -16.88 2.28 16.20
C LYS A 179 -16.54 0.83 15.83
N PHE A 180 -15.31 0.41 16.16
CA PHE A 180 -14.77 -0.90 15.83
C PHE A 180 -14.47 -1.75 17.07
N ASP A 181 -14.66 -1.20 18.27
CA ASP A 181 -14.22 -1.81 19.52
C ASP A 181 -12.77 -2.33 19.45
N ALA A 182 -11.88 -1.54 18.85
CA ALA A 182 -10.50 -1.91 18.63
C ALA A 182 -9.55 -1.10 19.52
N VAL A 183 -8.51 -1.75 20.04
CA VAL A 183 -7.42 -1.11 20.80
C VAL A 183 -6.11 -1.29 20.05
N VAL A 184 -5.33 -0.22 19.94
CA VAL A 184 -3.94 -0.28 19.49
C VAL A 184 -3.07 0.44 20.52
N ALA A 185 -2.08 -0.25 21.09
CA ALA A 185 -1.30 0.27 22.21
C ALA A 185 0.17 -0.11 22.14
N TYR A 186 1.02 0.61 22.86
CA TYR A 186 2.46 0.44 22.91
C TYR A 186 2.97 0.22 24.34
N HIS A 187 3.87 -0.74 24.49
CA HIS A 187 4.65 -1.03 25.70
C HIS A 187 6.13 -0.84 25.40
N ARG A 188 6.78 0.02 26.17
CA ARG A 188 8.21 0.26 26.01
C ARG A 188 8.99 -0.88 26.65
N ALA A 189 9.76 -1.60 25.85
CA ALA A 189 10.65 -2.67 26.25
C ALA A 189 11.86 -2.68 25.30
N VAL A 190 12.76 -1.70 25.48
CA VAL A 190 13.81 -1.34 24.51
C VAL A 190 14.66 -2.54 24.05
N LEU A 191 15.05 -3.41 24.99
CA LEU A 191 15.87 -4.60 24.71
C LEU A 191 15.04 -5.89 24.59
N LEU A 192 13.73 -5.83 24.87
CA LEU A 192 12.82 -6.98 25.08
C LEU A 192 13.23 -7.95 26.22
N ALA A 193 14.52 -8.12 26.47
CA ALA A 193 15.08 -8.85 27.59
C ALA A 193 15.11 -7.99 28.86
N LYS A 194 15.14 -8.66 30.01
CA LYS A 194 15.33 -8.03 31.32
C LYS A 194 16.72 -7.41 31.37
N TYR A 195 16.78 -6.17 31.84
CA TYR A 195 18.05 -5.48 32.06
C TYR A 195 18.00 -4.76 33.40
N THR A 196 19.13 -4.81 34.13
CA THR A 196 19.26 -4.21 35.47
C THR A 196 20.50 -3.34 35.51
N TRP A 197 20.37 -2.15 36.09
CA TRP A 197 21.51 -1.27 36.27
C TRP A 197 22.39 -1.77 37.42
N GLN A 198 23.70 -1.84 37.17
CA GLN A 198 24.71 -2.24 38.13
C GLN A 198 25.72 -1.09 38.30
N PRO A 199 25.89 -0.56 39.52
CA PRO A 199 26.95 0.40 39.78
C PRO A 199 28.32 -0.26 39.57
N VAL A 200 29.31 0.53 39.15
CA VAL A 200 30.71 0.08 39.24
C VAL A 200 31.14 0.22 40.71
N ASP A 201 31.57 -0.87 41.35
CA ASP A 201 32.17 -0.79 42.68
C ASP A 201 33.52 -0.06 42.59
N ASN A 202 33.71 0.94 43.46
CA ASN A 202 34.80 1.93 43.46
C ASN A 202 36.20 1.36 43.79
N SER A 203 36.57 0.16 43.35
CA SER A 203 37.86 -0.43 43.68
C SER A 203 38.47 -1.16 42.47
N ALA A 204 39.41 -0.46 41.82
CA ALA A 204 40.50 -0.93 40.95
C ALA A 204 40.49 -0.37 39.52
N HIS A 205 39.34 0.01 38.95
CA HIS A 205 39.24 0.40 37.53
C HIS A 205 38.40 1.67 37.29
N LEU A 206 38.64 2.74 38.06
CA LEU A 206 38.32 4.11 37.60
C LEU A 206 39.25 4.46 36.43
N GLY A 207 39.14 3.73 35.33
CA GLY A 207 39.80 4.00 34.07
C GLY A 207 39.02 5.09 33.34
N GLN A 208 39.51 6.32 33.48
CA GLN A 208 39.54 7.40 32.47
C GLN A 208 38.23 7.97 31.87
N ASP A 209 37.07 7.31 31.94
CA ASP A 209 35.95 7.62 31.01
C ASP A 209 34.65 8.15 31.69
N GLY A 210 34.63 8.24 33.02
CA GLY A 210 33.45 8.78 33.76
C GLY A 210 32.21 7.88 33.76
N VAL A 211 32.33 6.60 33.35
CA VAL A 211 31.25 5.62 33.37
C VAL A 211 30.86 5.28 34.81
N LYS A 212 29.57 5.48 35.16
CA LYS A 212 29.04 5.32 36.53
C LYS A 212 28.48 3.92 36.84
N GLY A 213 28.28 3.10 35.82
CA GLY A 213 27.58 1.82 35.92
C GLY A 213 27.44 1.14 34.57
N THR A 214 27.01 -0.12 34.60
CA THR A 214 26.70 -0.91 33.40
C THR A 214 25.30 -1.50 33.53
N TYR A 215 24.72 -1.94 32.42
CA TYR A 215 23.48 -2.70 32.46
C TYR A 215 23.81 -4.18 32.25
N LYS A 216 23.42 -5.03 33.21
CA LYS A 216 23.38 -6.48 33.00
C LYS A 216 22.12 -6.81 32.21
N VAL A 217 22.27 -7.50 31.09
CA VAL A 217 21.18 -7.93 30.22
C VAL A 217 21.06 -9.44 30.31
N ASP A 218 19.91 -9.92 30.79
CA ASP A 218 19.58 -11.35 30.89
C ASP A 218 18.80 -11.75 29.63
N ILE A 219 19.50 -12.11 28.55
CA ILE A 219 18.92 -12.30 27.19
C ILE A 219 17.86 -13.40 27.10
N ASP A 220 17.87 -14.35 28.03
CA ASP A 220 16.95 -15.47 28.16
C ASP A 220 15.73 -15.15 29.05
N VAL A 221 15.72 -13.99 29.69
CA VAL A 221 14.65 -13.55 30.58
C VAL A 221 13.86 -12.40 29.92
N PRO A 222 12.59 -12.59 29.57
CA PRO A 222 11.75 -11.50 29.06
C PRO A 222 11.61 -10.34 30.06
N ALA A 223 11.59 -9.10 29.57
CA ALA A 223 11.33 -7.95 30.41
C ALA A 223 9.90 -7.96 30.97
N ASP A 224 9.78 -7.64 32.27
CA ASP A 224 8.50 -7.56 32.98
C ASP A 224 7.53 -6.55 32.35
N ASP A 225 8.07 -5.53 31.66
CA ASP A 225 7.33 -4.50 30.95
C ASP A 225 6.36 -5.05 29.89
N TRP A 226 6.62 -6.23 29.33
CA TRP A 226 5.79 -6.82 28.28
C TRP A 226 5.41 -8.28 28.47
N ALA A 227 6.19 -9.07 29.20
CA ALA A 227 5.92 -10.51 29.36
C ALA A 227 4.49 -10.79 29.86
N ASN A 228 3.98 -9.91 30.73
CA ASN A 228 2.67 -10.04 31.37
C ASN A 228 1.49 -9.56 30.53
N VAL A 229 1.73 -8.89 29.39
CA VAL A 229 0.64 -8.30 28.58
C VAL A 229 0.21 -9.19 27.42
N THR A 230 0.95 -10.28 27.16
CA THR A 230 0.72 -11.21 26.04
C THR A 230 -0.69 -11.79 26.01
N LYS A 231 -1.28 -12.10 27.17
CA LYS A 231 -2.66 -12.64 27.29
C LYS A 231 -3.75 -11.62 26.96
N PHE A 232 -3.42 -10.33 26.89
CA PHE A 232 -4.41 -9.28 26.61
C PHE A 232 -4.53 -8.94 25.13
N TYR A 233 -3.47 -9.16 24.34
CA TYR A 233 -3.40 -8.77 22.95
C TYR A 233 -3.66 -9.95 22.02
N ASP A 234 -4.46 -9.72 20.99
CA ASP A 234 -4.73 -10.70 19.93
C ASP A 234 -3.62 -10.69 18.86
N VAL A 235 -2.92 -9.56 18.74
CA VAL A 235 -1.79 -9.35 17.82
C VAL A 235 -0.69 -8.62 18.56
N LEU A 236 0.55 -9.12 18.45
CA LEU A 236 1.74 -8.47 18.98
C LEU A 236 2.72 -8.14 17.85
N ILE A 237 3.28 -6.94 17.89
CA ILE A 237 4.27 -6.43 16.94
C ILE A 237 5.49 -5.99 17.73
N PHE A 238 6.62 -6.64 17.48
CA PHE A 238 7.86 -6.43 18.21
C PHE A 238 8.87 -5.64 17.38
N ASN A 239 9.68 -4.82 18.04
CA ASN A 239 10.95 -4.36 17.50
C ASN A 239 12.00 -4.23 18.64
N THR A 240 13.28 -4.24 18.27
CA THR A 240 14.39 -3.86 19.15
C THR A 240 15.59 -3.55 18.27
N GLY A 241 16.33 -2.49 18.60
CA GLY A 241 17.54 -2.12 17.87
C GLY A 241 17.99 -0.67 18.10
N HIS A 242 17.07 0.21 18.52
CA HIS A 242 17.40 1.59 18.87
C HIS A 242 17.35 1.76 20.40
N TRP A 243 18.52 1.80 21.04
CA TRP A 243 18.70 1.77 22.51
C TRP A 243 19.53 2.96 22.99
#